data_AF-A0A7C6V839-F1
#
_entry.id   AF-A0A7C6V839-F1
#
_cell.length_a   1.000
_cell.length_b   1.000
_cell.length_c   1.000
_cell.angle_alpha   90.00
_cell.angle_beta   90.00
_cell.angle_gamma   90.00
#
_symmetry.space_group_name_H-M   'P 1'
#
loop_
_entity.id
_entity.type
_entity.pdbx_description
1 polymer ?
#
loop_
_entity_poly.entity_id
_entity_poly.type
_entity_poly.pdbx_seq_one_letter_code
_entity_poly.pdbx_strand_id
1 'polypeptide(L)'
;MRSCHPDMNLSALLSQVQNELMGRDGRITRIAPRKPPGERLYLEVYLRDAGSPECRLPLALSTRYVREGDVSSLVSQILWAAEHGSRVELVEPLESTRSFRVTA
;
A
#
# COMPACT_ATOMS: atom_id res chain seq x y z
N MET A 1 -16.93 -27.41 -13.46
CA MET A 1 -15.70 -26.84 -12.88
C MET A 1 -15.85 -25.32 -12.83
N ARG A 2 -16.16 -24.75 -11.66
CA ARG A 2 -16.28 -23.29 -11.50
C ARG A 2 -14.90 -22.75 -11.14
N SER A 3 -14.26 -22.05 -12.08
CA SER A 3 -13.11 -21.21 -11.80
C SER A 3 -13.57 -20.03 -10.97
N CYS A 4 -13.51 -20.15 -9.65
CA CYS A 4 -13.61 -19.00 -8.75
C CYS A 4 -12.45 -18.06 -9.09
N HIS A 5 -12.73 -16.95 -9.77
CA HIS A 5 -11.75 -15.90 -10.00
C HIS A 5 -11.67 -15.03 -8.73
N PRO A 6 -10.67 -15.19 -7.85
CA PRO A 6 -10.48 -14.29 -6.70
C PRO A 6 -10.18 -12.84 -7.13
N ASP A 7 -9.80 -12.65 -8.40
CA ASP A 7 -9.33 -11.39 -8.96
C ASP A 7 -10.43 -10.35 -9.16
N MET A 8 -11.64 -10.78 -9.57
CA MET A 8 -12.78 -9.86 -9.76
C MET A 8 -13.27 -9.26 -8.43
N ASN A 9 -13.18 -10.03 -7.34
CA ASN A 9 -13.66 -9.59 -6.03
C ASN A 9 -12.69 -8.59 -5.39
N LEU A 10 -11.38 -8.81 -5.56
CA LEU A 10 -10.36 -7.88 -5.09
C LEU A 10 -10.40 -6.55 -5.85
N SER A 11 -10.55 -6.58 -7.17
CA SER A 11 -10.62 -5.37 -7.99
C SER A 11 -11.83 -4.49 -7.62
N ALA A 12 -12.99 -5.12 -7.37
CA ALA A 12 -14.20 -4.42 -6.92
C ALA A 12 -14.03 -3.83 -5.50
N LEU A 13 -13.40 -4.58 -4.58
CA LEU A 13 -13.10 -4.10 -3.23
C LEU A 13 -12.14 -2.90 -3.26
N LEU A 14 -11.06 -2.98 -4.04
CA LEU A 14 -10.08 -1.90 -4.17
C LEU A 14 -10.70 -0.66 -4.82
N SER A 15 -11.61 -0.82 -5.78
CA SER A 15 -12.34 0.30 -6.37
C SER A 15 -13.21 1.03 -5.32
N GLN A 16 -13.91 0.29 -4.45
CA GLN A 16 -14.68 0.88 -3.36
C GLN A 16 -13.79 1.59 -2.33
N VAL A 17 -12.69 0.95 -1.94
CA VAL A 17 -11.70 1.54 -1.02
C VAL A 17 -11.11 2.82 -1.62
N GLN A 18 -10.77 2.84 -2.91
CA GLN A 18 -10.24 4.03 -3.57
C GLN A 18 -11.23 5.19 -3.54
N ASN A 19 -12.51 4.95 -3.87
CA ASN A 19 -13.53 5.99 -3.85
C ASN A 19 -13.72 6.59 -2.45
N GLU A 20 -13.76 5.74 -1.42
CA GLU A 20 -13.85 6.20 -0.03
C GLU A 20 -12.61 7.00 0.40
N LEU A 21 -11.41 6.57 0.00
CA LEU A 21 -10.16 7.28 0.30
C LEU A 21 -10.13 8.67 -0.33
N MET A 22 -10.44 8.77 -1.63
CA MET A 22 -10.47 10.04 -2.35
C MET A 22 -11.53 10.99 -1.79
N GLY A 23 -12.64 10.46 -1.24
CA GLY A 23 -13.66 11.25 -0.57
C GLY A 23 -13.25 11.78 0.81
N ARG A 24 -12.27 11.16 1.47
CA ARG A 24 -11.83 11.52 2.83
C ARG A 24 -10.50 12.28 2.87
N ASP A 25 -9.60 12.02 1.92
CA ASP A 25 -8.29 12.67 1.85
C ASP A 25 -7.98 13.08 0.40
N GLY A 26 -8.06 14.40 0.15
CA GLY A 26 -7.83 14.97 -1.18
C GLY A 26 -6.39 14.84 -1.68
N ARG A 27 -5.44 14.39 -0.85
CA ARG A 27 -4.07 14.10 -1.25
C ARG A 27 -3.98 12.75 -1.96
N ILE A 28 -4.88 11.81 -1.68
CA ILE A 28 -4.85 10.48 -2.29
C ILE A 28 -5.37 10.57 -3.72
N THR A 29 -4.53 10.27 -4.70
CA THR A 29 -4.89 10.33 -6.12
C THR A 29 -5.25 8.97 -6.70
N ARG A 30 -4.62 7.90 -6.22
CA ARG A 30 -4.92 6.51 -6.63
C ARG A 30 -4.35 5.50 -5.63
N ILE A 31 -4.86 4.27 -5.69
CA ILE A 31 -4.23 3.09 -5.10
C ILE A 31 -3.98 2.05 -6.19
N ALA A 32 -2.86 1.34 -6.11
CA ALA A 32 -2.54 0.27 -7.06
C ALA A 32 -2.08 -0.99 -6.31
N PRO A 33 -2.59 -2.17 -6.64
CA PRO A 33 -2.03 -3.41 -6.11
C PRO A 33 -0.64 -3.65 -6.70
N ARG A 34 0.31 -4.04 -5.84
CA ARG A 34 1.60 -4.57 -6.26
C ARG A 34 1.56 -6.09 -6.30
N LYS A 35 2.22 -6.67 -7.32
CA LYS A 35 2.42 -8.12 -7.40
C LYS A 35 3.17 -8.58 -6.15
N PRO A 36 2.60 -9.52 -5.36
CA PRO A 36 3.17 -9.88 -4.08
C PRO A 36 4.35 -10.84 -4.26
N PRO A 37 5.38 -10.73 -3.41
CA PRO A 37 6.11 -11.89 -2.90
C PRO A 37 5.36 -12.42 -1.67
N GLY A 38 4.43 -13.37 -1.83
CA GLY A 38 3.84 -14.14 -0.71
C GLY A 38 2.39 -13.79 -0.30
N GLU A 39 2.06 -13.99 0.99
CA GLU A 39 0.69 -14.03 1.57
C GLU A 39 0.09 -12.66 1.99
N ARG A 40 0.75 -11.54 1.70
CA ARG A 40 0.27 -10.20 2.06
C ARG A 40 -0.25 -9.44 0.85
N LEU A 41 -1.23 -8.56 1.08
CA LEU A 41 -1.69 -7.63 0.04
C LEU A 41 -0.77 -6.41 0.06
N TYR A 42 0.05 -6.26 -0.98
CA TYR A 42 0.87 -5.08 -1.16
C TYR A 42 0.13 -4.06 -2.02
N LEU A 43 0.03 -2.82 -1.54
CA LEU A 43 -0.58 -1.70 -2.23
C LEU A 43 0.44 -0.56 -2.36
N GLU A 44 0.36 0.21 -3.43
CA GLU A 44 0.95 1.53 -3.54
C GLU A 44 -0.15 2.57 -3.45
N VAL A 45 -0.04 3.48 -2.49
CA VAL A 45 -0.90 4.64 -2.36
C VAL A 45 -0.17 5.84 -2.93
N TYR A 46 -0.81 6.54 -3.84
CA TYR A 46 -0.24 7.71 -4.49
C TYR A 46 -0.82 8.95 -3.84
N LEU A 47 0.09 9.79 -3.35
CA LEU A 47 -0.20 10.99 -2.59
C LEU A 47 0.31 12.20 -3.38
N ARG A 48 -0.52 13.22 -3.56
CA ARG A 48 -0.13 14.48 -4.19
C ARG A 48 -0.63 15.62 -3.33
N ASP A 49 0.30 16.32 -2.70
CA ASP A 49 0.02 17.56 -2.00
C ASP A 49 0.08 18.76 -2.96
N ALA A 50 -0.56 19.87 -2.59
CA ALA A 50 -0.63 21.04 -3.45
C ALA A 50 0.76 21.67 -3.62
N GLY A 51 1.29 21.63 -4.84
CA GLY A 51 2.63 22.17 -5.15
C GLY A 51 3.79 21.21 -4.89
N SER A 52 3.50 19.95 -4.53
CA SER A 52 4.52 18.88 -4.39
C SER A 52 4.40 17.83 -5.49
N PRO A 53 5.51 17.15 -5.86
CA PRO A 53 5.44 15.99 -6.74
C PRO A 53 4.61 14.87 -6.10
N GLU A 54 4.09 13.98 -6.94
CA GLU A 54 3.36 12.80 -6.46
C GLU A 54 4.31 11.82 -5.77
N CYS A 55 4.04 11.54 -4.49
CA CYS A 55 4.75 10.57 -3.68
C CYS A 55 4.05 9.21 -3.72
N ARG A 56 4.83 8.13 -3.55
CA ARG A 56 4.31 6.75 -3.53
C ARG A 56 4.59 6.14 -2.18
N LEU A 57 3.53 5.75 -1.48
CA LEU A 57 3.61 5.09 -0.20
C LEU A 57 3.33 3.58 -0.37
N PRO A 58 4.35 2.70 -0.23
CA PRO A 58 4.14 1.27 -0.22
C PRO A 58 3.49 0.84 1.10
N LEU A 59 2.38 0.11 1.02
CA LEU A 59 1.64 -0.45 2.15
C LEU A 59 1.54 -1.96 2.03
N ALA A 60 1.75 -2.66 3.15
CA ALA A 60 1.50 -4.09 3.26
C ALA A 60 0.31 -4.31 4.20
N LEU A 61 -0.82 -4.74 3.67
CA LEU A 61 -2.03 -5.05 4.43
C LEU A 61 -2.14 -6.55 4.69
N SER A 62 -2.68 -6.89 5.86
CA SER A 62 -2.97 -8.28 6.22
C SER A 62 -4.14 -8.80 5.39
N THR A 63 -4.00 -9.99 4.81
CA THR A 63 -5.04 -10.61 3.96
C THR A 63 -6.32 -10.97 4.69
N ARG A 64 -6.33 -10.97 6.04
CA ARG A 64 -7.55 -11.16 6.86
C ARG A 64 -8.65 -10.15 6.52
N TYR A 65 -8.30 -8.86 6.53
CA TYR A 65 -9.24 -7.76 6.27
C TYR A 65 -9.73 -7.74 4.82
N VAL A 66 -8.90 -8.24 3.90
CA VAL A 66 -9.24 -8.40 2.48
C VAL A 66 -10.26 -9.52 2.28
N ARG A 67 -10.11 -10.63 3.02
CA ARG A 67 -11.06 -11.76 2.98
C ARG A 67 -12.41 -11.42 3.61
N GLU A 68 -12.40 -10.56 4.62
CA GLU A 68 -13.60 -10.08 5.29
C GLU A 68 -14.35 -9.01 4.47
N GLY A 69 -13.71 -8.42 3.46
CA GLY A 69 -14.32 -7.39 2.61
C GLY A 69 -14.61 -6.10 3.37
N ASP A 70 -13.92 -5.85 4.48
CA ASP A 70 -14.19 -4.71 5.37
C ASP A 70 -13.56 -3.44 4.81
N VAL A 71 -14.32 -2.73 3.96
CA VAL A 71 -13.91 -1.49 3.32
C VAL A 71 -13.50 -0.43 4.35
N SER A 72 -14.27 -0.27 5.42
CA SER A 72 -14.03 0.77 6.44
C SER A 72 -12.71 0.57 7.17
N SER A 73 -12.40 -0.68 7.54
CA SER A 73 -11.14 -1.06 8.19
C SER A 73 -9.94 -0.90 7.26
N LEU A 74 -10.10 -1.20 5.96
CA LEU A 74 -9.04 -1.00 4.97
C LEU A 74 -8.78 0.50 4.74
N VAL A 75 -9.85 1.30 4.57
CA VAL A 75 -9.77 2.76 4.45
C VAL A 75 -9.08 3.38 5.66
N SER A 76 -9.49 2.98 6.88
CA SER A 76 -8.91 3.52 8.12
C SER A 76 -7.42 3.20 8.25
N GLN A 77 -7.01 1.97 7.92
CA GLN A 77 -5.59 1.59 7.92
C GLN A 77 -4.77 2.37 6.89
N ILE A 78 -5.31 2.54 5.68
CA ILE A 78 -4.63 3.28 4.61
C ILE A 78 -4.51 4.76 4.96
N LEU A 79 -5.56 5.39 5.50
CA LEU A 79 -5.51 6.79 5.95
C LEU A 79 -4.51 6.97 7.10
N TRP A 80 -4.56 6.11 8.11
CA TRP A 80 -3.60 6.14 9.21
C TRP A 80 -2.17 6.01 8.69
N ALA A 81 -1.93 5.08 7.76
CA ALA A 81 -0.62 4.89 7.16
C ALA A 81 -0.22 6.02 6.22
N ALA A 82 -1.13 6.67 5.50
CA ALA A 82 -0.85 7.86 4.69
C ALA A 82 -0.43 9.03 5.59
N GLU A 83 -1.14 9.25 6.69
CA GLU A 83 -0.84 10.29 7.66
C GLU A 83 0.50 10.06 8.37
N HIS A 84 0.78 8.82 8.79
CA HIS A 84 1.98 8.49 9.57
C HIS A 84 3.18 8.13 8.69
N GLY A 85 2.96 7.42 7.58
CA GLY A 85 3.98 7.02 6.62
C GLY A 85 4.52 8.20 5.81
N SER A 86 3.72 9.25 5.57
CA SER A 86 4.22 10.54 5.06
C SER A 86 5.23 11.20 6.00
N ARG A 87 5.27 10.83 7.29
CA ARG A 87 6.27 11.31 8.25
C ARG A 87 7.53 10.44 8.28
N VAL A 88 7.55 9.31 7.57
CA VAL A 88 8.63 8.31 7.56
C VAL A 88 9.29 8.27 6.18
N GLU A 89 9.39 9.41 5.50
CA GLU A 89 10.17 9.49 4.26
C GLU A 89 11.63 9.07 4.52
N LEU A 90 11.96 7.90 3.95
CA LEU A 90 13.27 7.45 3.48
C LEU A 90 14.43 7.50 4.49
N VAL A 91 14.51 6.49 5.35
CA VAL A 91 15.84 5.93 5.64
C VAL A 91 16.18 5.07 4.43
N GLU A 92 16.93 5.62 3.48
CA GLU A 92 17.63 4.81 2.49
C GLU A 92 18.37 3.70 3.25
N PRO A 93 18.27 2.42 2.85
CA PRO A 93 19.14 1.41 3.44
C PRO A 93 20.55 1.87 3.15
N LEU A 94 21.26 2.34 4.19
CA LEU A 94 22.69 2.66 4.15
C LEU A 94 23.33 1.57 3.32
N GLU A 95 23.80 1.96 2.13
CA GLU A 95 24.45 1.07 1.20
C GLU A 95 25.44 0.24 2.03
N SER A 96 25.14 -1.05 2.13
CA SER A 96 25.92 -2.01 2.89
C SER A 96 27.29 -2.03 2.23
N THR A 97 28.18 -1.16 2.74
CA THR A 97 29.51 -0.95 2.22
C THR A 97 30.32 -2.16 2.64
N ARG A 98 30.23 -3.16 1.78
CA ARG A 98 31.26 -4.11 1.36
C ARG A 98 32.32 -4.46 2.40
N SER A 99 32.29 -5.75 2.75
CA SER A 99 33.43 -6.66 2.87
C SER A 99 34.49 -6.32 3.91
N PHE A 100 34.36 -6.90 5.10
CA PHE A 100 35.52 -7.22 5.92
C PHE A 100 36.17 -8.49 5.37
N ARG A 101 37.33 -8.33 4.72
CA ARG A 101 38.21 -9.45 4.39
C ARG A 101 38.82 -9.94 5.70
N VAL A 102 38.37 -11.09 6.18
CA VAL A 102 39.02 -11.80 7.29
C VAL A 102 40.31 -12.40 6.73
N THR A 103 41.47 -11.87 7.15
CA THR A 103 42.73 -12.60 7.08
C THR A 103 42.93 -13.32 8.40
N ALA A 104 43.09 -14.63 8.31
CA ALA A 104 43.50 -15.52 9.39
C ALA A 104 44.95 -15.25 9.82
#